data_AF-A0A150IV45-F1
#
_entry.id   AF-A0A150IV45-F1
#
_cell.length_a   1.000
_cell.length_b   1.000
_cell.length_c   1.000
_cell.angle_alpha   90.00
_cell.angle_beta   90.00
_cell.angle_gamma   90.00
#
_symmetry.space_group_name_H-M   'P 1'
#
loop_
_entity.id
_entity.type
_entity.pdbx_description
1 polymer ?
#
loop_
_entity_poly.entity_id
_entity_poly.type
_entity_poly.pdbx_seq_one_letter_code
_entity_poly.pdbx_strand_id
1 'polypeptide(L)' 'MTFRDKSVLEFTDDNGNKKKIKCDERYYVPSEITWLLKSLGFRKVDIYGCKQGAFSREDKLTTEDFEMLVIAEY' A
#
# COMPACT_ATOMS: atom_id res chain seq x y z
N MET A 1 8.70 15.65 4.74
CA MET A 1 7.50 15.05 5.35
C MET A 1 7.37 13.65 4.78
N THR A 2 7.64 12.61 5.56
CA THR A 2 7.49 11.22 5.09
C THR A 2 6.07 10.76 5.38
N PHE A 3 5.36 10.22 4.39
CA PHE A 3 4.04 9.61 4.56
C PHE A 3 4.16 8.31 5.36
N ARG A 4 4.35 8.43 6.67
CA ARG A 4 4.56 7.32 7.57
C ARG A 4 3.63 7.47 8.77
N ASP A 5 2.82 6.45 9.01
CA ASP A 5 1.93 6.39 10.16
C ASP A 5 2.46 5.39 11.17
N LYS A 6 2.39 5.75 12.45
CA LYS A 6 2.79 4.88 13.55
C LYS A 6 1.62 4.76 14.49
N SER A 7 1.07 3.55 14.58
CA SER A 7 -0.09 3.26 15.41
C SER A 7 0.21 2.13 16.39
N VAL A 8 -0.52 2.09 17.50
CA VAL A 8 -0.46 1.00 18.47
C VAL A 8 -1.86 0.44 18.61
N LEU A 9 -2.05 -0.80 18.16
CA LEU A 9 -3.32 -1.51 18.28
C LEU A 9 -3.30 -2.32 19.59
N GLU A 10 -4.25 -2.04 20.48
CA GLU A 10 -4.46 -2.82 21.70
C GLU A 10 -5.73 -3.64 21.56
N PHE A 11 -5.63 -4.95 21.76
CA PHE A 11 -6.79 -5.85 21.74
C PHE A 11 -6.63 -6.93 22.79
N THR A 12 -7.74 -7.57 23.15
CA THR A 12 -7.73 -8.70 24.10
C THR A 12 -7.95 -9.98 23.31
N ASP A 13 -7.09 -10.98 23.52
CA ASP A 13 -7.26 -12.29 22.87
C ASP A 13 -8.39 -13.11 23.52
N ASP A 14 -8.74 -14.23 22.90
CA ASP A 14 -9.81 -15.12 23.37
C ASP A 14 -9.55 -15.70 24.78
N ASN A 15 -8.31 -15.62 25.26
CA ASN A 15 -7.88 -16.06 26.58
C ASN A 15 -7.85 -14.91 27.61
N GLY A 16 -8.34 -13.72 27.25
CA GLY A 16 -8.40 -12.56 28.14
C GLY A 16 -7.07 -11.80 28.30
N ASN A 17 -6.03 -12.14 27.54
CA ASN A 17 -4.74 -11.45 27.63
C ASN A 17 -4.74 -10.20 26.75
N LYS A 18 -4.31 -9.07 27.31
CA LYS A 18 -4.09 -7.84 26.56
C LYS A 18 -2.85 -7.99 25.66
N LYS A 19 -3.05 -7.83 24.36
CA LYS A 19 -1.99 -7.77 23.35
C LYS A 19 -1.85 -6.34 22.87
N LYS A 20 -0.61 -5.95 22.56
CA LYS A 20 -0.27 -4.67 21.94
C LYS A 20 0.53 -4.94 20.69
N ILE A 21 0.05 -4.49 19.54
CA ILE A 21 0.78 -4.52 18.27
C ILE A 21 1.23 -3.10 17.97
N LYS A 22 2.53 -2.94 17.69
CA LYS A 22 3.09 -1.67 17.20
C LYS A 22 3.15 -1.76 15.69
N CYS A 23 2.43 -0.88 15.00
CA CYS A 23 2.39 -0.79 13.56
C CYS A 23 3.24 0.40 13.10
N ASP A 24 3.91 0.23 11.97
CA ASP A 24 4.71 1.26 11.32
C ASP A 24 4.46 1.16 9.81
N GLU A 25 3.55 1.99 9.31
CA GLU A 25 3.01 1.94 7.95
C GLU A 25 3.62 3.05 7.12
N ARG A 26 3.94 2.75 5.86
CA ARG A 26 4.44 3.75 4.91
C ARG A 26 3.54 3.79 3.70
N TYR A 27 3.05 4.98 3.40
CA TYR A 27 2.22 5.24 2.24
C TYR A 27 3.07 5.82 1.12
N TYR A 28 2.72 5.48 -0.12
CA TYR A 28 3.32 6.04 -1.31
C TYR A 28 2.22 6.67 -2.16
N VAL A 29 2.50 7.85 -2.69
CA VAL A 29 1.64 8.45 -3.72
C VAL A 29 2.02 7.90 -5.10
N PRO A 30 1.10 7.90 -6.10
CA PRO A 30 1.36 7.33 -7.42
C PRO A 30 2.66 7.83 -8.08
N SER A 31 2.98 9.12 -7.94
CA SER A 31 4.19 9.72 -8.49
C SER A 31 5.47 9.26 -7.79
N GLU A 32 5.45 9.12 -6.46
CA GLU A 32 6.60 8.69 -5.67
C GLU A 32 6.96 7.23 -5.98
N ILE A 33 5.97 6.33 -6.00
CA ILE A 33 6.24 4.91 -6.29
C ILE A 33 6.72 4.71 -7.72
N THR A 34 6.15 5.46 -8.68
CA THR A 34 6.61 5.43 -10.08
C THR A 34 8.06 5.88 -10.20
N TRP A 35 8.43 6.96 -9.52
CA TRP A 35 9.79 7.48 -9.55
C TRP A 35 10.79 6.48 -8.92
N LEU A 36 10.45 5.90 -7.77
CA LEU A 36 11.27 4.89 -7.11
C LEU A 36 11.51 3.68 -8.02
N LEU A 37 10.45 3.14 -8.62
CA LEU A 37 10.59 1.99 -9.52
C LEU A 37 11.41 2.32 -10.77
N LYS A 38 11.20 3.49 -11.38
CA LYS A 38 12.03 3.93 -12.51
C LYS A 38 13.51 4.10 -12.12
N SER A 39 13.80 4.60 -10.92
CA SER A 39 15.18 4.72 -10.43
C SER A 39 15.89 3.36 -10.25
N LEU A 40 15.12 2.30 -10.05
CA LEU A 40 15.61 0.92 -9.97
C LEU A 40 15.77 0.26 -11.36
N GLY A 41 15.43 0.95 -12.44
CA GLY A 41 15.61 0.47 -13.81
C GLY A 41 14.37 -0.11 -14.47
N PHE A 42 13.21 -0.09 -13.81
CA PHE A 42 11.95 -0.50 -14.46
C PHE A 42 11.54 0.51 -15.53
N ARG A 43 11.24 0.03 -16.74
CA ARG A 43 10.90 0.87 -17.88
C ARG A 43 9.43 1.26 -17.88
N LYS A 44 8.55 0.33 -17.52
CA LYS A 44 7.11 0.53 -17.51
C LYS A 44 6.58 0.34 -16.09
N VAL A 45 5.73 1.28 -15.67
CA VAL A 45 5.03 1.23 -14.39
C VAL A 45 3.59 1.61 -14.67
N ASP A 46 2.67 0.67 -14.47
CA ASP A 46 1.23 0.88 -14.59
C ASP A 46 0.61 0.83 -13.18
N ILE A 47 -0.38 1.68 -12.92
CA ILE A 47 -1.05 1.79 -11.61
C ILE A 47 -2.55 1.68 -11.79
N TYR A 48 -3.18 0.81 -11.01
CA TYR A 48 -4.60 0.46 -11.03
C TYR A 48 -5.18 0.50 -9.62
N GLY A 49 -6.51 0.47 -9.51
CA GLY A 49 -7.20 0.31 -8.23
C GLY A 49 -6.97 -1.11 -7.67
N CYS A 50 -6.67 -1.22 -6.38
CA CYS A 50 -6.47 -2.52 -5.74
C CYS A 50 -7.75 -3.00 -5.05
N LYS A 51 -8.51 -3.85 -5.74
CA LYS A 51 -9.60 -4.61 -5.13
C LYS A 51 -9.05 -5.88 -4.52
N GLN A 52 -8.94 -5.92 -3.18
CA GLN A 52 -8.35 -7.04 -2.46
C GLN A 52 -9.04 -8.37 -2.83
N GLY A 53 -8.27 -9.33 -3.35
CA GLY A 53 -8.77 -10.63 -3.80
C GLY A 53 -9.35 -10.67 -5.22
N ALA A 54 -9.45 -9.52 -5.90
CA ALA A 54 -9.98 -9.39 -7.26
C ALA A 54 -9.11 -8.43 -8.10
N PHE A 55 -7.80 -8.68 -8.17
CA PHE A 55 -6.86 -7.83 -8.88
C PHE A 55 -7.15 -7.79 -10.38
N SER A 56 -7.30 -6.59 -10.95
CA SER A 56 -7.55 -6.39 -12.39
C SER A 56 -6.79 -5.17 -12.92
N ARG A 57 -6.42 -5.23 -14.20
CA ARG A 57 -5.87 -4.08 -14.96
C ARG A 57 -6.96 -3.20 -15.56
N GLU A 58 -8.22 -3.63 -15.49
CA GLU A 58 -9.37 -2.86 -15.97
C GLU A 58 -9.85 -1.84 -14.94
N ASP A 59 -9.51 -2.06 -13.67
CA ASP A 59 -9.85 -1.17 -12.56
C ASP A 59 -8.91 0.04 -12.55
N LYS A 60 -9.35 1.14 -13.15
CA LYS A 60 -8.60 2.40 -13.12
C LYS A 60 -8.51 2.92 -11.69
N LEU A 61 -7.33 3.44 -11.34
CA LEU A 61 -7.13 4.10 -10.05
C LEU A 61 -8.01 5.36 -9.95
N THR A 62 -8.70 5.48 -8.81
CA THR A 62 -9.53 6.62 -8.45
C THR A 62 -9.06 7.20 -7.11
N THR A 63 -9.58 8.37 -6.74
CA THR A 63 -9.31 8.98 -5.42
C THR A 63 -10.05 8.29 -4.27
N GLU A 64 -10.99 7.38 -4.58
CA GLU A 64 -11.75 6.62 -3.60
C GLU A 64 -11.05 5.29 -3.25
N ASP A 65 -10.04 4.89 -4.02
CA ASP A 65 -9.26 3.69 -3.77
C ASP A 65 -8.29 3.91 -2.60
N PHE A 66 -8.36 3.02 -1.60
CA PHE A 66 -7.45 3.04 -0.47
C PHE A 66 -6.07 2.43 -0.82
N GLU A 67 -6.06 1.41 -1.67
CA GLU A 67 -4.86 0.68 -2.08
C GLU A 67 -4.63 0.79 -3.60
N MET A 68 -3.36 0.72 -4.01
CA MET A 68 -2.95 0.76 -5.41
C MET A 68 -2.33 -0.57 -5.85
N LEU A 69 -2.78 -1.08 -6.99
CA LEU A 69 -2.12 -2.18 -7.69
C LEU A 69 -1.06 -1.61 -8.62
N VAL A 70 0.22 -1.81 -8.28
CA VAL A 70 1.35 -1.33 -9.05
C VAL A 70 2.00 -2.49 -9.80
N ILE A 71 2.12 -2.37 -11.13
CA ILE A 71 2.73 -3.38 -11.99
C ILE A 71 3.93 -2.75 -12.69
N ALA A 72 5.11 -3.31 -12.45
CA ALA A 72 6.36 -2.85 -13.03
C ALA A 72 6.97 -3.89 -13.98
N GLU A 73 7.51 -3.42 -15.10
CA GLU A 73 8.17 -4.24 -16.13
C GLU A 73 9.56 -3.67 -16.45
N TYR A 74 10.54 -4.56 -16.66
CA TYR A 74 11.95 -4.24 -16.89
C TYR A 74 12.28 -4.04 -18.37
#